data_AF-A0A1Y2BMC3-F1
#
_entry.id   AF-A0A1Y2BMC3-F1
#
_cell.length_a   1.000
_cell.length_b   1.000
_cell.length_c   1.000
_cell.angle_alpha   90.00
_cell.angle_beta   90.00
_cell.angle_gamma   90.00
#
_symmetry.space_group_name_H-M   'P 1'
#
loop_
_entity.id
_entity.type
_entity.pdbx_description
1 polymer ?
#
loop_
_entity_poly.entity_id
_entity_poly.type
_entity_poly.pdbx_seq_one_letter_code
_entity_poly.pdbx_strand_id
1 'polypeptide(L)'
;MAPVLVRRVIFLLPFLTLALLTQHPLTSPYLSALYSSTNEEANIRQADSHAAALEPYFPSDRPADLWGWDNYKHYTESEMRKLAVCITTNTCRENQTTVVIYGHIHAHWAMYEGYGAGEGVWVKSVDDTLRKFGYTILHARDDWRYIWYIYNQIPDLVQYIFAYPHGQGKFDDYRKTEKRPYGIPAWKLFVYNYMPGHKASVVGDHWNVNSESGFARDSIDHLERSWTYLPYTITIPSTPPHIPTNERPPRIWILAKYIRYFYPQSNPAWPLDFFARASLDLQAEFPGFEFTAACKDDRNEQEKEDKPMQLPDGIRVVGVNLKHQEFEREVALSRGMLGIGWPTESPSPHNALSLGVPFLNPYDLNDHPSSKDADRGSWRNSQHHGMMYLDPPYVYHIKRNNYTSFLEGIRQALRTPIEQTQLPWTVRERQEEIVGDFMSTDWKSRAEWILEQRKAGVETQERAGEIFVM
;
A
#
# COMPACT_ATOMS: atom_id res chain seq x y z
N MET A 1 78.17 -22.30 10.90
CA MET A 1 76.90 -21.89 11.53
C MET A 1 77.15 -20.52 12.13
N ALA A 2 76.57 -19.50 11.51
CA ALA A 2 77.02 -18.11 11.50
C ALA A 2 75.92 -17.18 12.06
N PRO A 3 76.29 -15.96 12.53
CA PRO A 3 75.36 -15.04 13.17
C PRO A 3 74.67 -14.14 12.15
N VAL A 4 73.48 -13.61 12.48
CA VAL A 4 72.87 -12.48 11.74
C VAL A 4 72.71 -11.29 12.69
N LEU A 5 73.28 -10.19 12.22
CA LEU A 5 73.57 -8.94 12.89
C LEU A 5 72.41 -7.95 12.77
N VAL A 6 72.43 -7.00 13.70
CA VAL A 6 71.49 -5.91 13.92
C VAL A 6 71.92 -4.63 13.16
N ARG A 7 70.90 -3.83 12.76
CA ARG A 7 70.85 -2.36 12.55
C ARG A 7 71.29 -1.68 11.23
N ARG A 8 70.33 -0.83 10.80
CA ARG A 8 70.40 0.55 10.24
C ARG A 8 71.05 0.77 8.88
N VAL A 9 70.24 1.23 7.93
CA VAL A 9 70.66 2.25 6.96
C VAL A 9 69.56 3.30 6.81
N ILE A 10 69.99 4.55 7.00
CA ILE A 10 69.30 5.80 6.77
C ILE A 10 69.30 6.06 5.25
N PHE A 11 68.16 6.43 4.67
CA PHE A 11 68.13 7.13 3.39
C PHE A 11 67.29 8.41 3.49
N LEU A 12 68.01 9.52 3.40
CA LEU A 12 67.53 10.85 3.08
C LEU A 12 67.02 10.85 1.62
N LEU A 13 65.81 11.35 1.39
CA LEU A 13 65.34 11.74 0.07
C LEU A 13 65.23 13.28 0.03
N PRO A 14 65.86 13.96 -0.93
CA PRO A 14 65.78 15.40 -1.06
C PRO A 14 64.53 15.81 -1.85
N PHE A 15 64.07 17.01 -1.50
CA PHE A 15 63.15 17.86 -2.22
C PHE A 15 63.37 17.83 -3.74
N LEU A 16 62.30 17.53 -4.50
CA LEU A 16 62.13 18.05 -5.85
C LEU A 16 60.71 18.62 -5.97
N THR A 17 60.61 19.92 -5.67
CA THR A 17 59.47 20.77 -6.02
C THR A 17 59.47 21.00 -7.52
N LEU A 18 58.55 20.35 -8.24
CA LEU A 18 58.14 20.78 -9.58
C LEU A 18 56.66 21.16 -9.51
N ALA A 19 56.41 22.46 -9.55
CA ALA A 19 55.08 23.04 -9.62
C ALA A 19 54.46 22.75 -10.98
N LEU A 20 53.52 21.80 -11.02
CA LEU A 20 52.52 21.66 -12.08
C LEU A 20 51.25 22.36 -11.59
N LEU A 21 51.11 23.62 -11.97
CA LEU A 21 49.85 24.37 -11.92
C LEU A 21 48.89 23.77 -12.95
N THR A 22 48.22 22.68 -12.61
CA THR A 22 46.97 22.31 -13.27
C THR A 22 45.89 23.24 -12.74
N GLN A 23 45.48 24.21 -13.56
CA GLN A 23 44.27 24.99 -13.34
C GLN A 23 43.07 24.02 -13.36
N HIS A 24 42.72 23.47 -12.20
CA HIS A 24 41.39 22.94 -11.99
C HIS A 24 40.45 24.13 -11.88
N PRO A 25 39.48 24.30 -12.80
CA PRO A 25 38.44 25.28 -12.56
C PRO A 25 37.72 24.86 -11.26
N LEU A 26 37.80 25.71 -10.25
CA LEU A 26 36.94 25.65 -9.07
C LEU A 26 35.50 25.97 -9.50
N THR A 27 34.88 25.07 -10.27
CA THR A 27 33.43 25.05 -10.37
C THR A 27 32.93 24.49 -9.05
N SER A 28 32.60 25.40 -8.13
CA SER A 28 31.96 25.04 -6.87
C SER A 28 30.73 24.18 -7.18
N PRO A 29 30.59 22.97 -6.62
CA PRO A 29 29.42 22.12 -6.82
C PRO A 29 28.11 22.81 -6.40
N TYR A 30 28.18 23.85 -5.56
CA TYR A 30 27.05 24.72 -5.24
C TYR A 30 26.57 25.57 -6.41
N LEU A 31 27.47 26.06 -7.27
CA LEU A 31 27.09 26.85 -8.44
C LEU A 31 26.49 25.97 -9.55
N SER A 32 26.94 24.71 -9.71
CA SER A 32 26.28 23.80 -10.67
C SER A 32 24.90 23.36 -10.20
N ALA A 33 24.70 23.14 -8.90
CA ALA A 33 23.39 22.82 -8.34
C ALA A 33 22.39 24.00 -8.48
N LEU A 34 22.82 25.23 -8.19
CA LEU A 34 21.99 26.43 -8.35
C LEU A 34 21.69 26.75 -9.82
N TYR A 35 22.65 26.55 -10.73
CA TYR A 35 22.43 26.77 -12.16
C TYR A 35 21.52 25.69 -12.77
N SER A 36 21.63 24.45 -12.28
CA SER A 36 20.73 23.34 -12.64
C SER A 36 19.29 23.64 -12.22
N SER A 37 19.07 24.13 -10.99
CA SER A 37 17.72 24.40 -10.48
C SER A 37 17.03 25.55 -11.23
N THR A 38 17.76 26.60 -11.62
CA THR A 38 17.15 27.74 -12.34
C THR A 38 16.74 27.39 -13.77
N ASN A 39 17.51 26.54 -14.46
CA ASN A 39 17.17 26.11 -15.82
C ASN A 39 16.02 25.11 -15.80
N GLU A 40 15.96 24.23 -14.79
CA GLU A 40 14.86 23.31 -14.59
C GLU A 40 13.54 24.07 -14.36
N GLU A 41 13.52 25.05 -13.44
CA GLU A 41 12.33 25.88 -13.22
C GLU A 41 11.88 26.67 -14.45
N ALA A 42 12.81 27.12 -15.29
CA ALA A 42 12.49 27.84 -16.52
C ALA A 42 11.86 26.90 -17.56
N ASN A 43 12.42 25.70 -17.72
CA ASN A 43 11.89 24.67 -18.61
C ASN A 43 10.50 24.21 -18.16
N ILE A 44 10.30 24.03 -16.85
CA ILE A 44 8.99 23.69 -16.27
C ILE A 44 7.96 24.77 -16.62
N ARG A 45 8.29 26.04 -16.38
CA ARG A 45 7.41 27.18 -16.70
C ARG A 45 7.08 27.25 -18.20
N GLN A 46 8.05 26.95 -19.06
CA GLN A 46 7.83 26.93 -20.50
C GLN A 46 6.91 25.77 -20.92
N ALA A 47 7.15 24.56 -20.42
CA ALA A 47 6.31 23.39 -20.69
C ALA A 47 4.86 23.63 -20.23
N ASP A 48 4.69 24.14 -19.02
CA ASP A 48 3.38 24.47 -18.46
C ASP A 48 2.67 25.55 -19.26
N SER A 49 3.41 26.58 -19.73
CA SER A 49 2.85 27.62 -20.60
C SER A 49 2.38 27.06 -21.94
N HIS A 50 3.12 26.13 -22.55
CA HIS A 50 2.72 25.49 -23.80
C HIS A 50 1.52 24.56 -23.61
N ALA A 51 1.48 23.79 -22.52
CA ALA A 51 0.34 22.95 -22.17
C ALA A 51 -0.92 23.80 -21.94
N ALA A 52 -0.80 24.90 -21.19
CA ALA A 52 -1.90 25.83 -20.95
C ALA A 52 -2.41 26.48 -22.25
N ALA A 53 -1.54 26.73 -23.24
CA ALA A 53 -1.95 27.26 -24.53
C ALA A 53 -2.78 26.27 -25.36
N LEU A 54 -2.69 24.96 -25.09
CA LEU A 54 -3.52 23.94 -25.72
C LEU A 54 -4.90 23.78 -25.07
N GLU A 55 -5.07 24.22 -23.83
CA GLU A 55 -6.28 24.03 -23.04
C GLU A 55 -7.58 24.51 -23.73
N PRO A 56 -7.62 25.67 -24.42
CA PRO A 56 -8.82 26.11 -25.13
C PRO A 56 -9.27 25.17 -26.26
N TYR A 57 -8.35 24.36 -26.79
CA TYR A 57 -8.64 23.38 -27.85
C TYR A 57 -9.06 22.02 -27.29
N PHE A 58 -8.79 21.77 -26.00
CA PHE A 58 -9.04 20.50 -25.32
C PHE A 58 -9.59 20.71 -23.90
N PRO A 59 -10.75 21.37 -23.75
CA PRO A 59 -11.22 21.85 -22.45
C PRO A 59 -11.29 20.72 -21.41
N SER A 60 -10.51 20.87 -20.33
CA SER A 60 -10.52 20.04 -19.12
C SER A 60 -11.80 20.22 -18.29
N ASP A 61 -12.47 21.35 -18.49
CA ASP A 61 -13.46 21.91 -17.56
C ASP A 61 -14.90 21.58 -17.93
N ARG A 62 -15.20 20.41 -18.52
CA ARG A 62 -16.60 19.96 -18.36
C ARG A 62 -16.74 19.47 -16.92
N PRO A 63 -17.78 19.92 -16.20
CA PRO A 63 -17.97 19.54 -14.81
C PRO A 63 -18.05 18.01 -14.69
N ALA A 64 -17.49 17.49 -13.60
CA ALA A 64 -17.29 16.05 -13.39
C ALA A 64 -18.59 15.22 -13.46
N ASP A 65 -19.73 15.87 -13.24
CA ASP A 65 -21.07 15.32 -13.39
C ASP A 65 -21.46 14.98 -14.84
N LEU A 66 -20.89 15.67 -15.84
CA LEU A 66 -21.16 15.42 -17.26
C LEU A 66 -20.34 14.26 -17.85
N TRP A 67 -19.23 13.88 -17.21
CA TRP A 67 -18.37 12.79 -17.69
C TRP A 67 -18.78 11.42 -17.14
N GLY A 68 -19.63 11.40 -16.11
CA GLY A 68 -20.03 10.17 -15.45
C GLY A 68 -18.82 9.31 -15.08
N TRP A 69 -18.83 8.06 -15.56
CA TRP A 69 -17.81 7.07 -15.25
C TRP A 69 -16.53 7.19 -16.10
N ASP A 70 -16.43 8.18 -17.00
CA ASP A 70 -15.32 8.34 -17.97
C ASP A 70 -14.32 9.47 -17.63
N ASN A 71 -14.42 10.08 -16.45
CA ASN A 71 -13.48 11.11 -15.96
C ASN A 71 -11.98 10.71 -16.06
N TYR A 72 -11.66 9.43 -15.94
CA TYR A 72 -10.30 8.90 -16.06
C TYR A 72 -9.72 9.06 -17.47
N LYS A 73 -10.57 9.03 -18.51
CA LYS A 73 -10.15 9.24 -19.89
C LYS A 73 -9.70 10.69 -20.10
N HIS A 74 -10.48 11.64 -19.61
CA HIS A 74 -10.14 13.07 -19.69
C HIS A 74 -8.85 13.40 -18.95
N TYR A 75 -8.68 12.83 -17.75
CA TYR A 75 -7.44 12.96 -17.00
C TYR A 75 -6.24 12.44 -17.81
N THR A 76 -6.32 11.21 -18.31
CA THR A 76 -5.27 10.59 -19.12
C THR A 76 -4.94 11.37 -20.38
N GLU A 77 -5.96 11.84 -21.10
CA GLU A 77 -5.76 12.65 -22.30
C GLU A 77 -5.07 13.97 -22.00
N SER A 78 -5.37 14.61 -20.85
CA SER A 78 -4.68 15.82 -20.39
C SER A 78 -3.20 15.54 -20.07
N GLU A 79 -2.91 14.48 -19.31
CA GLU A 79 -1.53 14.09 -18.99
C GLU A 79 -0.73 13.68 -20.23
N MET A 80 -1.36 13.01 -21.20
CA MET A 80 -0.74 12.70 -22.49
C MET A 80 -0.40 13.96 -23.29
N ARG A 81 -1.23 15.00 -23.26
CA ARG A 81 -0.92 16.29 -23.90
C ARG A 81 0.28 16.97 -23.23
N LYS A 82 0.34 17.00 -21.90
CA LYS A 82 1.50 17.54 -21.15
C LYS A 82 2.78 16.80 -21.51
N LEU A 83 2.71 15.47 -21.58
CA LEU A 83 3.83 14.63 -21.99
C LEU A 83 4.28 14.94 -23.44
N ALA A 84 3.34 15.04 -24.39
CA ALA A 84 3.65 15.39 -25.77
C ALA A 84 4.31 16.78 -25.88
N VAL A 85 3.81 17.76 -25.13
CA VAL A 85 4.41 19.11 -25.07
C VAL A 85 5.83 19.07 -24.54
N CYS A 86 6.09 18.38 -23.43
CA CYS A 86 7.43 18.33 -22.86
C CYS A 86 8.42 17.63 -23.80
N ILE A 87 7.99 16.56 -24.47
CA ILE A 87 8.83 15.81 -25.43
C ILE A 87 9.17 16.69 -26.63
N THR A 88 8.15 17.33 -27.22
CA THR A 88 8.34 18.14 -28.44
C THR A 88 9.17 19.40 -28.21
N THR A 89 9.16 19.93 -26.99
CA THR A 89 9.94 21.11 -26.61
C THR A 89 11.25 20.76 -25.91
N ASN A 90 11.54 19.46 -25.67
CA ASN A 90 12.69 18.98 -24.91
C ASN A 90 12.79 19.62 -23.50
N THR A 91 11.65 19.74 -22.83
CA THR A 91 11.50 20.35 -21.49
C THR A 91 10.98 19.38 -20.43
N CYS A 92 10.96 18.08 -20.73
CA CYS A 92 10.52 17.08 -19.76
C CYS A 92 11.36 17.10 -18.49
N ARG A 93 10.69 17.03 -17.34
CA ARG A 93 11.34 16.86 -16.03
C ARG A 93 11.95 15.47 -15.91
N GLU A 94 12.77 15.30 -14.87
CA GLU A 94 13.23 13.97 -14.46
C GLU A 94 12.03 13.02 -14.33
N ASN A 95 12.18 11.81 -14.88
CA ASN A 95 11.19 10.73 -14.92
C ASN A 95 9.86 11.02 -15.65
N GLN A 96 9.61 12.23 -16.17
CA GLN A 96 8.33 12.54 -16.83
C GLN A 96 8.07 11.68 -18.08
N THR A 97 9.12 11.23 -18.75
CA THR A 97 9.01 10.31 -19.89
C THR A 97 8.84 8.83 -19.49
N THR A 98 8.87 8.52 -18.19
CA THR A 98 8.56 7.19 -17.68
C THR A 98 7.11 7.14 -17.23
N VAL A 99 6.30 6.37 -17.95
CA VAL A 99 4.84 6.37 -17.80
C VAL A 99 4.37 5.15 -17.00
N VAL A 100 3.48 5.40 -16.04
CA VAL A 100 2.78 4.40 -15.23
C VAL A 100 1.29 4.43 -15.59
N ILE A 101 0.67 3.28 -15.85
CA ILE A 101 -0.77 3.18 -16.09
C ILE A 101 -1.46 2.51 -14.91
N TYR A 102 -2.46 3.17 -14.32
CA TYR A 102 -3.37 2.60 -13.33
C TYR A 102 -4.59 1.99 -14.03
N GLY A 103 -4.58 0.66 -14.09
CA GLY A 103 -5.54 -0.22 -14.74
C GLY A 103 -6.44 -1.00 -13.78
N HIS A 104 -6.89 -0.41 -12.67
CA HIS A 104 -7.81 -1.05 -11.73
C HIS A 104 -8.88 -0.10 -11.18
N ILE A 105 -10.04 -0.66 -10.80
CA ILE A 105 -11.22 0.11 -10.37
C ILE A 105 -11.00 0.92 -9.10
N HIS A 106 -10.20 0.41 -8.14
CA HIS A 106 -9.97 1.12 -6.88
C HIS A 106 -9.21 2.43 -7.05
N ALA A 107 -8.35 2.57 -8.07
CA ALA A 107 -7.74 3.86 -8.40
C ALA A 107 -8.80 4.86 -8.82
N HIS A 108 -9.73 4.45 -9.68
CA HIS A 108 -10.82 5.31 -10.13
C HIS A 108 -11.68 5.78 -8.96
N TRP A 109 -12.15 4.85 -8.12
CA TRP A 109 -12.93 5.20 -6.94
C TRP A 109 -12.17 6.14 -6.00
N ALA A 110 -10.88 5.90 -5.78
CA ALA A 110 -10.07 6.71 -4.88
C ALA A 110 -9.90 8.14 -5.40
N MET A 111 -9.56 8.29 -6.68
CA MET A 111 -9.23 9.57 -7.29
C MET A 111 -10.46 10.42 -7.62
N TYR A 112 -11.58 9.79 -7.96
CA TYR A 112 -12.74 10.50 -8.50
C TYR A 112 -14.01 10.40 -7.66
N GLU A 113 -14.13 9.41 -6.78
CA GLU A 113 -15.35 9.17 -6.00
C GLU A 113 -15.14 9.32 -4.48
N GLY A 114 -13.94 9.75 -4.05
CA GLY A 114 -13.63 9.93 -2.63
C GLY A 114 -13.57 8.61 -1.84
N TYR A 115 -13.32 7.48 -2.51
CA TYR A 115 -13.19 6.20 -1.85
C TYR A 115 -11.96 6.15 -0.95
N GLY A 116 -12.20 5.96 0.35
CA GLY A 116 -11.18 5.94 1.41
C GLY A 116 -11.08 4.61 2.15
N ALA A 117 -11.37 3.48 1.48
CA ALA A 117 -11.02 2.18 2.04
C ALA A 117 -9.53 1.87 1.81
N GLY A 118 -9.07 0.71 2.27
CA GLY A 118 -7.65 0.31 2.23
C GLY A 118 -7.03 0.43 0.85
N GLU A 119 -7.69 -0.11 -0.18
CA GLU A 119 -7.26 -0.04 -1.56
C GLU A 119 -7.08 1.40 -2.04
N GLY A 120 -7.99 2.29 -1.66
CA GLY A 120 -7.93 3.71 -2.05
C GLY A 120 -6.87 4.50 -1.31
N VAL A 121 -6.69 4.24 -0.01
CA VAL A 121 -5.59 4.82 0.78
C VAL A 121 -4.25 4.41 0.20
N TRP A 122 -4.11 3.13 -0.16
CA TRP A 122 -2.89 2.61 -0.74
C TRP A 122 -2.53 3.26 -2.07
N VAL A 123 -3.49 3.31 -2.99
CA VAL A 123 -3.26 3.88 -4.33
C VAL A 123 -2.89 5.34 -4.26
N LYS A 124 -3.55 6.13 -3.40
CA LYS A 124 -3.20 7.53 -3.18
C LYS A 124 -1.78 7.68 -2.66
N SER A 125 -1.38 6.88 -1.68
CA SER A 125 -0.03 6.95 -1.13
C SER A 125 1.06 6.66 -2.16
N VAL A 126 0.85 5.67 -3.03
CA VAL A 126 1.78 5.34 -4.13
C VAL A 126 1.75 6.42 -5.21
N ASP A 127 0.57 6.91 -5.60
CA ASP A 127 0.40 8.01 -6.55
C ASP A 127 1.14 9.28 -6.11
N ASP A 128 0.98 9.70 -4.84
CA ASP A 128 1.68 10.86 -4.27
C ASP A 128 3.20 10.74 -4.44
N THR A 129 3.73 9.54 -4.27
CA THR A 129 5.17 9.25 -4.35
C THR A 129 5.66 9.29 -5.79
N LEU A 130 4.92 8.64 -6.70
CA LEU A 130 5.23 8.66 -8.12
C LEU A 130 5.18 10.08 -8.69
N ARG A 131 4.19 10.88 -8.28
CA ARG A 131 4.11 12.30 -8.65
C ARG A 131 5.28 13.10 -8.10
N LYS A 132 5.66 12.88 -6.84
CA LYS A 132 6.83 13.52 -6.22
C LYS A 132 8.10 13.24 -7.01
N PHE A 133 8.26 12.00 -7.50
CA PHE A 133 9.40 11.58 -8.32
C PHE A 133 9.30 11.98 -9.80
N GLY A 134 8.25 12.69 -10.20
CA GLY A 134 8.12 13.27 -11.54
C GLY A 134 7.54 12.34 -12.61
N TYR A 135 7.12 11.12 -12.27
CA TYR A 135 6.52 10.17 -13.22
C TYR A 135 5.21 10.68 -13.81
N THR A 136 4.95 10.36 -15.08
CA THR A 136 3.63 10.57 -15.69
C THR A 136 2.72 9.38 -15.38
N ILE A 137 1.59 9.65 -14.75
CA ILE A 137 0.61 8.63 -14.33
C ILE A 137 -0.64 8.79 -15.19
N LEU A 138 -1.06 7.72 -15.85
CA LEU A 138 -2.26 7.66 -16.68
C LEU A 138 -3.27 6.74 -16.03
N HIS A 139 -4.55 7.12 -16.04
CA HIS A 139 -5.63 6.34 -15.46
C HIS A 139 -6.47 5.68 -16.55
N ALA A 140 -6.71 4.40 -16.41
CA ALA A 140 -7.48 3.61 -17.37
C ALA A 140 -8.60 2.80 -16.72
N ARG A 141 -8.84 2.99 -15.42
CA ARG A 141 -9.81 2.21 -14.63
C ARG A 141 -9.53 0.72 -14.86
N ASP A 142 -10.51 -0.17 -14.90
CA ASP A 142 -10.37 -1.59 -15.24
C ASP A 142 -10.75 -1.87 -16.71
N ASP A 143 -10.57 -0.90 -17.62
CA ASP A 143 -10.87 -0.99 -19.06
C ASP A 143 -9.64 -1.44 -19.87
N TRP A 144 -9.55 -2.74 -20.12
CA TRP A 144 -8.42 -3.34 -20.82
C TRP A 144 -8.29 -2.89 -22.28
N ARG A 145 -9.41 -2.54 -22.93
CA ARG A 145 -9.38 -1.98 -24.29
C ARG A 145 -8.73 -0.61 -24.28
N TYR A 146 -9.06 0.22 -23.28
CA TYR A 146 -8.48 1.55 -23.14
C TYR A 146 -7.02 1.51 -22.67
N ILE A 147 -6.65 0.62 -21.74
CA ILE A 147 -5.25 0.36 -21.37
C ILE A 147 -4.42 0.04 -22.62
N TRP A 148 -4.89 -0.88 -23.47
CA TRP A 148 -4.22 -1.25 -24.71
C TRP A 148 -4.14 -0.08 -25.70
N TYR A 149 -5.20 0.73 -25.81
CA TYR A 149 -5.21 1.94 -26.64
C TYR A 149 -4.16 2.97 -26.20
N ILE A 150 -4.04 3.26 -24.90
CA ILE A 150 -3.01 4.16 -24.35
C ILE A 150 -1.62 3.59 -24.63
N TYR A 151 -1.41 2.31 -24.29
CA TYR A 151 -0.13 1.65 -24.48
C TYR A 151 0.38 1.75 -25.92
N ASN A 152 -0.47 1.52 -26.92
CA ASN A 152 -0.05 1.56 -28.32
C ASN A 152 0.28 2.96 -28.86
N GLN A 153 -0.12 4.03 -28.17
CA GLN A 153 0.27 5.39 -28.57
C GLN A 153 1.70 5.73 -28.13
N ILE A 154 2.17 5.16 -27.02
CA ILE A 154 3.47 5.47 -26.39
C ILE A 154 4.13 4.20 -25.81
N PRO A 155 4.27 3.11 -26.59
CA PRO A 155 4.63 1.79 -26.06
C PRO A 155 5.99 1.77 -25.39
N ASP A 156 6.93 2.61 -25.84
CA ASP A 156 8.29 2.69 -25.32
C ASP A 156 8.39 3.52 -24.04
N LEU A 157 7.45 4.43 -23.78
CA LEU A 157 7.43 5.26 -22.57
C LEU A 157 6.71 4.58 -21.39
N VAL A 158 5.76 3.68 -21.68
CA VAL A 158 5.03 2.94 -20.63
C VAL A 158 5.95 1.91 -20.00
N GLN A 159 6.38 2.14 -18.77
CA GLN A 159 7.24 1.20 -18.06
C GLN A 159 6.44 0.24 -17.17
N TYR A 160 5.35 0.72 -16.56
CA TYR A 160 4.58 -0.03 -15.57
C TYR A 160 3.08 0.08 -15.83
N ILE A 161 2.37 -1.05 -15.68
CA ILE A 161 0.91 -1.11 -15.67
C ILE A 161 0.50 -1.82 -14.38
N PHE A 162 -0.09 -1.09 -13.43
CA PHE A 162 -0.71 -1.68 -12.25
C PHE A 162 -2.18 -1.95 -12.56
N ALA A 163 -2.59 -3.22 -12.67
CA ALA A 163 -3.95 -3.55 -13.08
C ALA A 163 -4.45 -4.87 -12.50
N TYR A 164 -5.76 -5.06 -12.46
CA TYR A 164 -6.32 -6.41 -12.33
C TYR A 164 -6.23 -7.12 -13.68
N PRO A 165 -5.93 -8.43 -13.74
CA PRO A 165 -5.87 -9.16 -15.00
C PRO A 165 -7.24 -9.28 -15.70
N HIS A 166 -8.32 -8.91 -15.01
CA HIS A 166 -9.71 -8.94 -15.46
C HIS A 166 -10.41 -7.62 -15.11
N GLY A 167 -11.54 -7.35 -15.76
CA GLY A 167 -12.36 -6.15 -15.61
C GLY A 167 -13.30 -6.03 -16.80
N GLN A 168 -13.33 -4.86 -17.43
CA GLN A 168 -13.91 -4.69 -18.77
C GLN A 168 -12.92 -5.22 -19.81
N GLY A 169 -13.00 -6.54 -20.05
CA GLY A 169 -12.00 -7.30 -20.79
C GLY A 169 -11.01 -8.01 -19.86
N LYS A 170 -9.97 -8.62 -20.45
CA LYS A 170 -8.90 -9.29 -19.69
C LYS A 170 -7.55 -9.09 -20.36
N PHE A 171 -6.49 -9.12 -19.58
CA PHE A 171 -5.11 -8.94 -20.06
C PHE A 171 -4.78 -9.88 -21.22
N ASP A 172 -5.20 -11.14 -21.14
CA ASP A 172 -4.90 -12.15 -22.15
C ASP A 172 -5.43 -11.79 -23.55
N ASP A 173 -6.44 -10.92 -23.66
CA ASP A 173 -6.99 -10.43 -24.93
C ASP A 173 -6.14 -9.31 -25.57
N TYR A 174 -5.21 -8.74 -24.81
CA TYR A 174 -4.35 -7.64 -25.24
C TYR A 174 -2.84 -7.93 -25.05
N ARG A 175 -2.50 -9.07 -24.47
CA ARG A 175 -1.13 -9.53 -24.24
C ARG A 175 -0.37 -9.74 -25.55
N LYS A 176 0.90 -9.35 -25.55
CA LYS A 176 1.83 -9.62 -26.64
C LYS A 176 1.97 -11.12 -26.86
N THR A 177 1.76 -11.55 -28.09
CA THR A 177 1.91 -12.94 -28.55
C THR A 177 2.44 -12.90 -29.97
N GLU A 178 2.85 -14.04 -30.53
CA GLU A 178 3.24 -14.12 -31.94
C GLU A 178 2.12 -13.62 -32.87
N LYS A 179 0.86 -13.97 -32.59
CA LYS A 179 -0.31 -13.52 -33.34
C LYS A 179 -0.72 -12.07 -33.06
N ARG A 180 -0.18 -11.45 -32.00
CA ARG A 180 -0.47 -10.06 -31.58
C ARG A 180 0.85 -9.36 -31.24
N PRO A 181 1.66 -9.00 -32.25
CA PRO A 181 2.98 -8.41 -32.05
C PRO A 181 2.95 -7.04 -31.37
N TYR A 182 1.83 -6.31 -31.51
CA TYR A 182 1.56 -5.02 -30.86
C TYR A 182 0.79 -5.15 -29.53
N GLY A 183 0.74 -6.35 -28.96
CA GLY A 183 0.19 -6.53 -27.61
C GLY A 183 1.12 -5.99 -26.53
N ILE A 184 0.60 -5.93 -25.30
CA ILE A 184 1.34 -5.50 -24.11
C ILE A 184 2.27 -6.64 -23.65
N PRO A 185 3.58 -6.43 -23.51
CA PRO A 185 4.49 -7.42 -22.95
C PRO A 185 4.10 -7.81 -21.52
N ALA A 186 4.17 -9.11 -21.20
CA ALA A 186 3.80 -9.63 -19.87
C ALA A 186 4.57 -8.97 -18.72
N TRP A 187 5.83 -8.61 -18.94
CA TRP A 187 6.68 -7.98 -17.92
C TRP A 187 6.28 -6.55 -17.55
N LYS A 188 5.44 -5.87 -18.35
CA LYS A 188 4.94 -4.53 -18.01
C LYS A 188 3.72 -4.58 -17.06
N LEU A 189 3.03 -5.71 -16.96
CA LEU A 189 1.85 -5.87 -16.11
C LEU A 189 2.24 -6.33 -14.70
N PHE A 190 2.10 -5.43 -13.73
CA PHE A 190 2.13 -5.73 -12.31
C PHE A 190 0.71 -5.86 -11.80
N VAL A 191 0.35 -7.04 -11.31
CA VAL A 191 -1.00 -7.30 -10.83
C VAL A 191 -1.22 -6.57 -9.52
N TYR A 192 -2.21 -5.67 -9.53
CA TYR A 192 -2.68 -4.97 -8.36
C TYR A 192 -3.42 -5.95 -7.43
N ASN A 193 -2.85 -6.22 -6.26
CA ASN A 193 -3.46 -7.07 -5.25
C ASN A 193 -3.32 -6.40 -3.88
N TYR A 194 -4.32 -5.65 -3.43
CA TYR A 194 -4.27 -4.98 -2.12
C TYR A 194 -3.89 -5.94 -1.00
N MET A 195 -4.60 -7.07 -0.96
CA MET A 195 -4.29 -8.18 -0.08
C MET A 195 -3.26 -9.09 -0.73
N PRO A 196 -2.17 -9.40 -0.02
CA PRO A 196 -1.23 -10.40 -0.46
C PRO A 196 -1.90 -11.78 -0.37
N GLY A 197 -2.42 -12.33 -1.48
CA GLY A 197 -3.13 -13.62 -1.41
C GLY A 197 -3.33 -14.37 -2.72
N HIS A 198 -3.07 -13.74 -3.86
CA HIS A 198 -3.48 -14.27 -5.15
C HIS A 198 -2.31 -14.36 -6.12
N LYS A 199 -2.07 -15.58 -6.64
CA LYS A 199 -1.20 -15.82 -7.79
C LYS A 199 -1.94 -15.38 -9.04
N ALA A 200 -1.60 -14.23 -9.59
CA ALA A 200 -2.31 -13.67 -10.73
C ALA A 200 -1.40 -13.29 -11.90
N SER A 201 -0.10 -13.12 -11.66
CA SER A 201 0.83 -12.74 -12.73
C SER A 201 1.24 -13.93 -13.61
N VAL A 202 1.38 -13.64 -14.92
CA VAL A 202 1.94 -14.54 -15.94
C VAL A 202 3.46 -14.68 -15.78
N VAL A 203 4.14 -13.65 -15.27
CA VAL A 203 5.61 -13.63 -15.18
C VAL A 203 6.09 -14.33 -13.92
N GLY A 204 5.55 -13.98 -12.76
CA GLY A 204 5.98 -14.55 -11.50
C GLY A 204 5.49 -13.77 -10.28
N ASP A 205 5.78 -14.29 -9.10
CA ASP A 205 5.39 -13.71 -7.81
C ASP A 205 5.77 -12.24 -7.65
N HIS A 206 6.99 -11.83 -8.06
CA HIS A 206 7.40 -10.42 -8.01
C HIS A 206 6.51 -9.46 -8.82
N TRP A 207 5.72 -9.95 -9.78
CA TRP A 207 4.77 -9.13 -10.53
C TRP A 207 3.39 -9.07 -9.87
N ASN A 208 3.24 -9.49 -8.62
CA ASN A 208 2.07 -9.21 -7.80
C ASN A 208 2.47 -8.14 -6.79
N VAL A 209 1.89 -6.95 -6.91
CA VAL A 209 2.12 -5.83 -6.00
C VAL A 209 1.05 -5.82 -4.91
N ASN A 210 1.44 -5.57 -3.67
CA ASN A 210 0.52 -5.55 -2.54
C ASN A 210 0.89 -4.48 -1.50
N SER A 211 -0.07 -4.22 -0.61
CA SER A 211 -0.02 -3.12 0.36
C SER A 211 0.51 -3.53 1.74
N GLU A 212 0.67 -4.83 2.00
CA GLU A 212 0.98 -5.37 3.33
C GLU A 212 2.15 -6.35 3.29
N SER A 213 3.15 -6.09 4.15
CA SER A 213 4.26 -7.02 4.35
C SER A 213 3.77 -8.20 5.18
N GLY A 214 3.94 -9.44 4.73
CA GLY A 214 3.83 -10.59 5.63
C GLY A 214 2.80 -11.67 5.31
N PHE A 215 2.34 -11.78 4.07
CA PHE A 215 1.59 -12.97 3.62
C PHE A 215 2.46 -13.90 2.78
N ALA A 216 3.74 -13.96 3.12
CA ALA A 216 4.43 -15.23 3.05
C ALA A 216 3.81 -16.09 4.15
N ARG A 217 2.67 -16.74 3.86
CA ARG A 217 2.38 -18.00 4.54
C ARG A 217 3.69 -18.76 4.43
N ASP A 218 4.25 -19.17 5.58
CA ASP A 218 5.28 -20.19 5.66
C ASP A 218 4.72 -21.40 4.90
N SER A 219 4.86 -21.39 3.57
CA SER A 219 4.49 -22.53 2.78
C SER A 219 5.54 -23.54 3.16
N ILE A 220 5.02 -24.59 3.79
CA ILE A 220 5.62 -25.90 4.03
C ILE A 220 6.36 -26.44 2.78
N ASP A 221 6.19 -25.80 1.60
CA ASP A 221 7.04 -25.93 0.41
C ASP A 221 7.86 -24.65 0.14
N HIS A 222 9.09 -24.64 0.65
CA HIS A 222 10.38 -24.02 0.24
C HIS A 222 10.53 -22.88 -0.81
N LEU A 223 9.53 -22.06 -1.12
CA LEU A 223 9.77 -20.79 -1.80
C LEU A 223 9.24 -19.65 -0.92
N GLU A 224 10.16 -18.90 -0.30
CA GLU A 224 9.84 -17.61 0.31
C GLU A 224 9.06 -16.79 -0.73
N ARG A 225 7.75 -16.64 -0.53
CA ARG A 225 6.90 -15.94 -1.50
C ARG A 225 7.44 -14.54 -1.69
N SER A 226 7.86 -14.25 -2.91
CA SER A 226 8.61 -13.06 -3.25
C SER A 226 7.71 -12.02 -3.90
N TRP A 227 6.52 -11.78 -3.36
CA TRP A 227 5.63 -10.73 -3.85
C TRP A 227 6.22 -9.35 -3.63
N THR A 228 5.90 -8.41 -4.52
CA THR A 228 6.39 -7.05 -4.40
C THR A 228 5.54 -6.28 -3.42
N TYR A 229 6.16 -5.81 -2.34
CA TYR A 229 5.53 -4.98 -1.33
C TYR A 229 5.71 -3.51 -1.66
N LEU A 230 4.60 -2.78 -1.78
CA LEU A 230 4.59 -1.32 -1.91
C LEU A 230 3.73 -0.77 -0.75
N PRO A 231 4.31 -0.20 0.31
CA PRO A 231 3.53 0.29 1.44
C PRO A 231 2.64 1.47 1.08
N TYR A 232 1.58 1.64 1.88
CA TYR A 232 0.97 2.94 2.08
C TYR A 232 1.59 3.66 3.26
N THR A 233 1.35 4.97 3.34
CA THR A 233 1.82 5.81 4.43
C THR A 233 0.72 6.06 5.44
N ILE A 234 1.13 6.15 6.70
CA ILE A 234 0.27 6.56 7.82
C ILE A 234 1.00 7.68 8.51
N THR A 235 0.35 8.81 8.74
CA THR A 235 0.97 9.92 9.47
C THR A 235 0.52 9.91 10.93
N ILE A 236 1.36 10.46 11.81
CA ILE A 236 0.90 10.86 13.14
C ILE A 236 0.08 12.15 12.94
N PRO A 237 -1.23 12.12 13.20
CA PRO A 237 -2.06 13.28 12.94
C PRO A 237 -1.75 14.38 13.96
N SER A 238 -1.71 15.63 13.49
CA SER A 238 -1.68 16.80 14.38
C SER A 238 -3.05 17.13 14.97
N THR A 239 -4.12 16.65 14.33
CA THR A 239 -5.52 16.78 14.74
C THR A 239 -6.21 15.44 14.59
N PRO A 240 -6.81 14.85 15.64
CA PRO A 240 -6.88 15.37 17.01
C PRO A 240 -5.49 15.43 17.67
N PRO A 241 -5.29 16.32 18.67
CA PRO A 241 -4.08 16.26 19.48
C PRO A 241 -3.99 14.92 20.21
N HIS A 242 -2.77 14.49 20.52
CA HIS A 242 -2.58 13.29 21.33
C HIS A 242 -3.29 13.41 22.67
N ILE A 243 -4.08 12.39 23.02
CA ILE A 243 -4.73 12.25 24.32
C ILE A 243 -4.01 11.12 25.05
N PRO A 244 -3.34 11.38 26.19
CA PRO A 244 -2.74 10.33 27.00
C PRO A 244 -3.75 9.25 27.41
N THR A 245 -3.33 7.98 27.41
CA THR A 245 -4.26 6.84 27.64
C THR A 245 -5.03 6.93 28.97
N ASN A 246 -4.39 7.44 30.02
CA ASN A 246 -5.00 7.64 31.34
C ASN A 246 -6.09 8.73 31.37
N GLU A 247 -6.08 9.66 30.42
CA GLU A 247 -7.11 10.71 30.26
C GLU A 247 -8.28 10.26 29.39
N ARG A 248 -8.12 9.16 28.64
CA ARG A 248 -9.19 8.60 27.80
C ARG A 248 -10.25 7.91 28.65
N PRO A 249 -11.54 7.99 28.29
CA PRO A 249 -12.56 7.13 28.89
C PRO A 249 -12.19 5.64 28.71
N PRO A 250 -12.67 4.74 29.58
CA PRO A 250 -12.47 3.29 29.42
C PRO A 250 -13.31 2.75 28.26
N ARG A 251 -12.93 3.14 27.04
CA ARG A 251 -13.66 2.88 25.80
C ARG A 251 -12.86 1.99 24.87
N ILE A 252 -13.52 1.06 24.20
CA ILE A 252 -12.96 0.28 23.10
C ILE A 252 -13.68 0.63 21.80
N TRP A 253 -12.90 0.98 20.78
CA TRP A 253 -13.40 1.20 19.43
C TRP A 253 -13.54 -0.13 18.69
N ILE A 254 -14.73 -0.43 18.16
CA ILE A 254 -14.96 -1.62 17.34
C ILE A 254 -14.60 -1.30 15.88
N LEU A 255 -13.71 -2.09 15.30
CA LEU A 255 -13.36 -2.02 13.89
C LEU A 255 -14.48 -2.64 13.04
N ALA A 256 -15.56 -1.87 12.82
CA ALA A 256 -16.69 -2.28 11.99
C ALA A 256 -17.31 -1.08 11.27
N LYS A 257 -17.48 -1.19 9.95
CA LYS A 257 -18.14 -0.16 9.12
C LYS A 257 -19.58 -0.52 8.79
N TYR A 258 -19.89 -1.81 8.68
CA TYR A 258 -21.22 -2.31 8.33
C TYR A 258 -21.76 -3.25 9.39
N ILE A 259 -23.06 -3.16 9.68
CA ILE A 259 -23.73 -4.04 10.66
C ILE A 259 -23.59 -5.52 10.27
N ARG A 260 -23.59 -5.84 8.98
CA ARG A 260 -23.41 -7.22 8.50
C ARG A 260 -22.10 -7.87 8.92
N TYR A 261 -21.07 -7.11 9.31
CA TYR A 261 -19.80 -7.68 9.78
C TYR A 261 -19.93 -8.47 11.08
N PHE A 262 -20.98 -8.22 11.86
CA PHE A 262 -21.27 -8.98 13.07
C PHE A 262 -22.00 -10.31 12.79
N TYR A 263 -22.36 -10.60 11.54
CA TYR A 263 -23.20 -11.73 11.17
C TYR A 263 -22.44 -12.81 10.40
N PRO A 264 -22.88 -14.09 10.43
CA PRO A 264 -22.12 -15.22 9.90
C PRO A 264 -21.59 -15.07 8.46
N GLN A 265 -22.27 -14.29 7.61
CA GLN A 265 -21.84 -14.05 6.23
C GLN A 265 -20.47 -13.35 6.14
N SER A 266 -20.06 -12.63 7.18
CA SER A 266 -18.76 -11.96 7.27
C SER A 266 -17.74 -12.70 8.15
N ASN A 267 -18.07 -13.91 8.62
CA ASN A 267 -17.22 -14.72 9.50
C ASN A 267 -16.69 -13.93 10.74
N PRO A 268 -17.59 -13.39 11.59
CA PRO A 268 -17.21 -12.60 12.75
C PRO A 268 -16.37 -13.42 13.73
N ALA A 269 -15.43 -12.76 14.38
CA ALA A 269 -14.56 -13.36 15.39
C ALA A 269 -15.30 -13.72 16.69
N TRP A 270 -16.41 -13.03 16.98
CA TRP A 270 -17.09 -13.05 18.27
C TRP A 270 -18.58 -13.32 18.10
N PRO A 271 -19.17 -14.19 18.94
CA PRO A 271 -20.62 -14.29 19.10
C PRO A 271 -21.23 -12.97 19.56
N LEU A 272 -22.48 -12.68 19.17
CA LEU A 272 -23.13 -11.39 19.45
C LEU A 272 -23.27 -11.12 20.96
N ASP A 273 -23.49 -12.15 21.76
CA ASP A 273 -23.66 -12.05 23.22
C ASP A 273 -22.34 -11.76 23.96
N PHE A 274 -21.18 -11.81 23.30
CA PHE A 274 -19.90 -11.45 23.92
C PHE A 274 -19.88 -9.98 24.34
N PHE A 275 -20.40 -9.09 23.52
CA PHE A 275 -20.36 -7.64 23.78
C PHE A 275 -21.18 -7.27 25.01
N ALA A 276 -22.42 -7.74 25.12
CA ALA A 276 -23.28 -7.47 26.26
C ALA A 276 -22.69 -7.99 27.57
N ARG A 277 -22.20 -9.25 27.58
CA ARG A 277 -21.58 -9.86 28.76
C ARG A 277 -20.29 -9.14 29.16
N ALA A 278 -19.40 -8.89 28.20
CA ALA A 278 -18.14 -8.21 28.47
C ALA A 278 -18.36 -6.76 28.95
N SER A 279 -19.38 -6.06 28.45
CA SER A 279 -19.73 -4.74 28.98
C SER A 279 -20.08 -4.78 30.46
N LEU A 280 -20.83 -5.79 30.93
CA LEU A 280 -21.14 -5.95 32.35
C LEU A 280 -19.89 -6.26 33.18
N ASP A 281 -19.09 -7.24 32.74
CA ASP A 281 -17.87 -7.66 33.46
C ASP A 281 -16.85 -6.51 33.54
N LEU A 282 -16.63 -5.78 32.44
CA LEU A 282 -15.67 -4.70 32.37
C LEU A 282 -16.18 -3.43 33.07
N GLN A 283 -17.48 -3.16 33.14
CA GLN A 283 -18.00 -2.04 33.92
C GLN A 283 -17.76 -2.20 35.43
N ALA A 284 -17.71 -3.43 35.93
CA ALA A 284 -17.36 -3.69 37.33
C ALA A 284 -15.91 -3.33 37.66
N GLU A 285 -14.99 -3.48 36.70
CA GLU A 285 -13.56 -3.18 36.86
C GLU A 285 -13.19 -1.76 36.40
N PHE A 286 -13.88 -1.24 35.40
CA PHE A 286 -13.64 0.05 34.76
C PHE A 286 -14.97 0.82 34.69
N PRO A 287 -15.31 1.59 35.74
CA PRO A 287 -16.56 2.35 35.77
C PRO A 287 -16.72 3.26 34.54
N GLY A 288 -17.88 3.15 33.87
CA GLY A 288 -18.15 3.87 32.63
C GLY A 288 -17.63 3.17 31.36
N PHE A 289 -17.23 1.90 31.44
CA PHE A 289 -16.79 1.14 30.28
C PHE A 289 -17.85 1.06 29.18
N GLU A 290 -17.41 1.22 27.93
CA GLU A 290 -18.25 1.11 26.74
C GLU A 290 -17.51 0.58 25.51
N PHE A 291 -18.23 -0.18 24.68
CA PHE A 291 -17.86 -0.40 23.28
C PHE A 291 -18.49 0.67 22.41
N THR A 292 -17.72 1.23 21.49
CA THR A 292 -18.21 2.23 20.52
C THR A 292 -17.90 1.83 19.10
N ALA A 293 -18.79 2.15 18.17
CA ALA A 293 -18.59 1.89 16.74
C ALA A 293 -19.21 2.98 15.88
N ALA A 294 -18.77 3.06 14.62
CA ALA A 294 -19.47 3.81 13.57
C ALA A 294 -19.89 2.86 12.45
N CYS A 295 -21.09 2.29 12.56
CA CYS A 295 -21.60 1.29 11.64
C CYS A 295 -22.87 1.77 10.95
N LYS A 296 -23.00 1.49 9.64
CA LYS A 296 -24.27 1.63 8.91
C LYS A 296 -24.80 0.28 8.46
N ASP A 297 -26.10 0.21 8.21
CA ASP A 297 -26.67 -0.86 7.41
C ASP A 297 -26.60 -0.47 5.92
N ASP A 298 -25.69 -1.10 5.17
CA ASP A 298 -25.42 -0.79 3.76
C ASP A 298 -26.17 -1.70 2.79
N ARG A 299 -27.11 -2.49 3.29
CA ARG A 299 -28.00 -3.34 2.48
C ARG A 299 -29.12 -2.51 1.86
N ASN A 300 -29.76 -3.04 0.83
CA ASN A 300 -30.97 -2.41 0.28
C ASN A 300 -32.19 -2.64 1.21
N GLU A 301 -33.27 -1.88 1.03
CA GLU A 301 -34.44 -1.96 1.92
C GLU A 301 -35.09 -3.36 1.94
N GLN A 302 -35.17 -4.03 0.78
CA GLN A 302 -35.69 -5.40 0.71
C GLN A 302 -34.86 -6.38 1.56
N GLU A 303 -33.53 -6.30 1.46
CA GLU A 303 -32.63 -7.14 2.27
C GLU A 303 -32.74 -6.86 3.77
N LYS A 304 -33.01 -5.60 4.15
CA LYS A 304 -33.23 -5.23 5.55
C LYS A 304 -34.55 -5.79 6.08
N GLU A 305 -35.60 -5.74 5.27
CA GLU A 305 -36.92 -6.29 5.60
C GLU A 305 -36.87 -7.83 5.69
N ASP A 306 -36.26 -8.50 4.71
CA ASP A 306 -36.19 -9.96 4.65
C ASP A 306 -35.35 -10.56 5.78
N LYS A 307 -34.27 -9.86 6.17
CA LYS A 307 -33.31 -10.32 7.18
C LYS A 307 -32.92 -9.16 8.09
N PRO A 308 -33.74 -8.77 9.07
CA PRO A 308 -33.38 -7.71 9.99
C PRO A 308 -32.06 -8.03 10.70
N MET A 309 -31.13 -7.07 10.68
CA MET A 309 -29.87 -7.15 11.43
C MET A 309 -29.84 -5.97 12.40
N GLN A 310 -29.54 -6.28 13.64
CA GLN A 310 -29.36 -5.29 14.70
C GLN A 310 -27.90 -5.23 15.12
N LEU A 311 -27.49 -4.09 15.65
CA LEU A 311 -26.20 -3.98 16.31
C LEU A 311 -26.23 -4.83 17.59
N PRO A 312 -25.13 -5.54 17.92
CA PRO A 312 -25.07 -6.32 19.16
C PRO A 312 -25.29 -5.44 20.40
N ASP A 313 -26.01 -6.00 21.37
CA ASP A 313 -26.21 -5.36 22.67
C ASP A 313 -24.87 -5.05 23.34
N GLY A 314 -24.80 -3.90 24.02
CA GLY A 314 -23.59 -3.42 24.68
C GLY A 314 -22.66 -2.58 23.78
N ILE A 315 -22.95 -2.43 22.48
CA ILE A 315 -22.23 -1.51 21.59
C ILE A 315 -23.03 -0.22 21.37
N ARG A 316 -22.38 0.92 21.53
CA ARG A 316 -22.96 2.24 21.24
C ARG A 316 -22.50 2.77 19.88
N VAL A 317 -23.44 3.16 19.03
CA VAL A 317 -23.13 3.85 17.76
C VAL A 317 -22.85 5.32 18.03
N VAL A 318 -21.71 5.82 17.56
CA VAL A 318 -21.32 7.24 17.70
C VAL A 318 -21.49 8.04 16.41
N GLY A 319 -21.77 7.36 15.29
CA GLY A 319 -22.06 7.98 14.01
C GLY A 319 -22.15 6.97 12.87
N VAL A 320 -22.44 7.47 11.67
CA VAL A 320 -22.47 6.69 10.43
C VAL A 320 -21.65 7.42 9.36
N ASN A 321 -20.84 6.71 8.59
CA ASN A 321 -19.96 7.28 7.56
C ASN A 321 -19.11 8.47 8.06
N LEU A 322 -18.46 8.32 9.22
CA LEU A 322 -17.56 9.34 9.75
C LEU A 322 -16.51 9.74 8.71
N LYS A 323 -16.26 11.04 8.58
CA LYS A 323 -15.10 11.55 7.84
C LYS A 323 -13.82 11.14 8.56
N HIS A 324 -12.71 11.16 7.85
CA HIS A 324 -11.42 10.69 8.37
C HIS A 324 -11.04 11.31 9.72
N GLN A 325 -11.10 12.64 9.86
CA GLN A 325 -10.80 13.34 11.11
C GLN A 325 -11.78 13.00 12.25
N GLU A 326 -13.05 12.78 11.94
CA GLU A 326 -14.05 12.39 12.94
C GLU A 326 -13.80 10.97 13.43
N PHE A 327 -13.44 10.06 12.52
CA PHE A 327 -13.00 8.71 12.85
C PHE A 327 -11.75 8.74 13.75
N GLU A 328 -10.72 9.50 13.37
CA GLU A 328 -9.50 9.64 14.18
C GLU A 328 -9.80 10.19 15.57
N ARG A 329 -10.72 11.17 15.68
CA ARG A 329 -11.15 11.71 16.97
C ARG A 329 -11.79 10.65 17.87
N GLU A 330 -12.70 9.84 17.34
CA GLU A 330 -13.36 8.80 18.15
C GLU A 330 -12.40 7.66 18.52
N VAL A 331 -11.45 7.32 17.63
CA VAL A 331 -10.39 6.35 17.92
C VAL A 331 -9.43 6.89 18.98
N ALA A 332 -9.02 8.17 18.90
CA ALA A 332 -8.13 8.80 19.87
C ALA A 332 -8.71 8.86 21.29
N LEU A 333 -10.05 8.83 21.42
CA LEU A 333 -10.75 8.73 22.71
C LEU A 333 -10.81 7.30 23.27
N SER A 334 -10.34 6.30 22.52
CA SER A 334 -10.40 4.89 22.89
C SER A 334 -9.07 4.40 23.45
N ARG A 335 -9.11 3.40 24.33
CA ARG A 335 -7.90 2.76 24.89
C ARG A 335 -7.50 1.49 24.12
N GLY A 336 -8.28 1.10 23.12
CA GLY A 336 -7.97 0.00 22.22
C GLY A 336 -8.93 -0.03 21.03
N MET A 337 -8.47 -0.61 19.93
CA MET A 337 -9.27 -0.91 18.74
C MET A 337 -9.48 -2.42 18.65
N LEU A 338 -10.71 -2.89 18.79
CA LEU A 338 -11.06 -4.30 18.72
C LEU A 338 -11.44 -4.72 17.31
N GLY A 339 -10.65 -5.63 16.75
CA GLY A 339 -11.00 -6.36 15.54
C GLY A 339 -12.16 -7.32 15.78
N ILE A 340 -13.06 -7.43 14.80
CA ILE A 340 -14.19 -8.39 14.82
C ILE A 340 -14.10 -9.45 13.72
N GLY A 341 -12.94 -9.56 13.06
CA GLY A 341 -12.65 -10.50 11.98
C GLY A 341 -12.73 -9.92 10.57
N TRP A 342 -13.57 -8.91 10.33
CA TRP A 342 -13.70 -8.20 9.04
C TRP A 342 -13.87 -6.69 9.29
N PRO A 343 -13.29 -5.79 8.47
CA PRO A 343 -12.42 -6.04 7.30
C PRO A 343 -11.06 -6.62 7.68
N THR A 344 -10.49 -7.41 6.77
CA THR A 344 -9.12 -7.92 6.89
C THR A 344 -8.12 -6.93 6.29
N GLU A 345 -6.89 -6.92 6.81
CA GLU A 345 -5.78 -6.06 6.36
C GLU A 345 -6.19 -4.58 6.20
N SER A 346 -7.01 -4.07 7.11
CA SER A 346 -7.45 -2.67 7.06
C SER A 346 -6.30 -1.74 7.47
N PRO A 347 -6.17 -0.52 6.92
CA PRO A 347 -5.22 0.46 7.44
C PRO A 347 -5.64 1.04 8.80
N SER A 348 -6.88 0.81 9.24
CA SER A 348 -7.42 1.41 10.47
C SER A 348 -6.63 1.04 11.74
N PRO A 349 -6.17 -0.20 11.95
CA PRO A 349 -5.23 -0.54 13.02
C PRO A 349 -3.90 0.21 12.97
N HIS A 350 -3.34 0.49 11.78
CA HIS A 350 -2.13 1.33 11.70
C HIS A 350 -2.42 2.78 12.10
N ASN A 351 -3.57 3.34 11.69
CA ASN A 351 -4.04 4.65 12.18
C ASN A 351 -4.30 4.64 13.69
N ALA A 352 -4.78 3.53 14.26
CA ALA A 352 -4.97 3.39 15.69
C ALA A 352 -3.62 3.53 16.42
N LEU A 353 -2.57 2.85 15.94
CA LEU A 353 -1.23 2.97 16.51
C LEU A 353 -0.70 4.42 16.43
N SER A 354 -0.93 5.13 15.33
CA SER A 354 -0.50 6.55 15.20
C SER A 354 -1.23 7.49 16.17
N LEU A 355 -2.37 7.07 16.71
CA LEU A 355 -3.13 7.74 17.78
C LEU A 355 -2.77 7.22 19.18
N GLY A 356 -1.84 6.28 19.30
CA GLY A 356 -1.49 5.62 20.56
C GLY A 356 -2.61 4.70 21.06
N VAL A 357 -3.32 4.03 20.15
CA VAL A 357 -4.40 3.08 20.45
C VAL A 357 -3.96 1.69 20.00
N PRO A 358 -3.79 0.71 20.91
CA PRO A 358 -3.38 -0.63 20.54
C PRO A 358 -4.47 -1.38 19.77
N PHE A 359 -4.07 -2.32 18.93
CA PHE A 359 -5.00 -3.17 18.17
C PHE A 359 -5.21 -4.52 18.88
N LEU A 360 -6.46 -4.94 19.00
CA LEU A 360 -6.82 -6.27 19.50
C LEU A 360 -7.19 -7.14 18.29
N ASN A 361 -6.26 -7.98 17.87
CA ASN A 361 -6.26 -8.69 16.60
C ASN A 361 -6.80 -10.12 16.76
N PRO A 362 -8.01 -10.45 16.26
CA PRO A 362 -8.52 -11.80 16.34
C PRO A 362 -7.76 -12.77 15.43
N TYR A 363 -7.46 -13.97 15.93
CA TYR A 363 -6.89 -15.06 15.15
C TYR A 363 -7.55 -16.43 15.39
N ASP A 364 -7.42 -17.32 14.42
CA ASP A 364 -7.75 -18.75 14.48
C ASP A 364 -6.49 -19.60 14.27
N LEU A 365 -6.47 -20.81 14.83
CA LEU A 365 -5.47 -21.82 14.48
C LEU A 365 -5.83 -22.55 13.18
N ASN A 366 -4.81 -23.11 12.54
CA ASN A 366 -5.00 -24.13 11.52
C ASN A 366 -5.64 -25.38 12.14
N ASP A 367 -6.37 -26.14 11.31
CA ASP A 367 -7.05 -27.37 11.73
C ASP A 367 -6.06 -28.55 11.94
N HIS A 368 -4.76 -28.28 12.01
CA HIS A 368 -3.71 -29.29 12.15
C HIS A 368 -3.43 -29.57 13.64
N PRO A 369 -3.29 -30.85 14.07
CA PRO A 369 -3.07 -31.20 15.48
C PRO A 369 -1.80 -30.59 16.10
N SER A 370 -0.81 -30.23 15.29
CA SER A 370 0.43 -29.60 15.76
C SER A 370 0.33 -28.08 15.93
N SER A 371 -0.80 -27.47 15.57
CA SER A 371 -0.97 -26.02 15.63
C SER A 371 -0.98 -25.51 17.07
N LYS A 372 -0.20 -24.47 17.34
CA LYS A 372 0.00 -23.92 18.68
C LYS A 372 -0.29 -22.43 18.70
N ASP A 373 -0.91 -21.94 19.76
CA ASP A 373 -1.21 -20.51 19.95
C ASP A 373 0.06 -19.64 19.93
N ALA A 374 1.17 -20.13 20.50
CA ALA A 374 2.45 -19.44 20.53
C ALA A 374 3.18 -19.43 19.17
N ASP A 375 2.75 -20.26 18.21
CA ASP A 375 3.34 -20.33 16.88
C ASP A 375 2.46 -19.56 15.90
N ARG A 376 2.92 -18.36 15.50
CA ARG A 376 2.20 -17.49 14.57
C ARG A 376 2.06 -18.12 13.18
N GLY A 377 2.99 -18.97 12.75
CA GLY A 377 2.87 -19.71 11.49
C GLY A 377 1.73 -20.74 11.51
N SER A 378 1.32 -21.18 12.71
CA SER A 378 0.16 -22.05 12.90
C SER A 378 -1.19 -21.32 12.83
N TRP A 379 -1.21 -19.99 12.66
CA TRP A 379 -2.46 -19.23 12.60
C TRP A 379 -3.05 -19.32 11.19
N ARG A 380 -4.29 -19.81 11.10
CA ARG A 380 -5.00 -19.96 9.83
C ARG A 380 -5.43 -18.62 9.27
N ASN A 381 -6.00 -17.81 10.15
CA ASN A 381 -6.57 -16.52 9.87
C ASN A 381 -6.12 -15.57 10.99
N SER A 382 -5.51 -14.46 10.62
CA SER A 382 -5.47 -13.25 11.43
C SER A 382 -6.37 -12.20 10.76
N GLN A 383 -7.01 -11.31 11.52
CA GLN A 383 -7.69 -10.18 10.87
C GLN A 383 -6.69 -9.25 10.17
N HIS A 384 -5.49 -9.11 10.74
CA HIS A 384 -4.42 -8.35 10.13
C HIS A 384 -3.10 -9.12 10.25
N HIS A 385 -2.72 -9.80 9.16
CA HIS A 385 -1.52 -10.63 9.11
C HIS A 385 -0.26 -9.78 9.18
N GLY A 386 -0.23 -8.60 8.53
CA GLY A 386 0.93 -7.70 8.64
C GLY A 386 1.27 -7.32 10.10
N MET A 387 0.25 -7.21 10.94
CA MET A 387 0.39 -6.89 12.36
C MET A 387 0.54 -8.11 13.28
N MET A 388 0.47 -9.34 12.75
CA MET A 388 0.61 -10.56 13.56
C MET A 388 1.99 -10.64 14.22
N TYR A 389 3.00 -10.00 13.63
CA TYR A 389 4.38 -9.99 14.12
C TYR A 389 4.65 -8.97 15.23
N LEU A 390 3.66 -8.12 15.55
CA LEU A 390 3.77 -7.17 16.64
C LEU A 390 3.29 -7.81 17.95
N ASP A 391 3.98 -7.49 19.04
CA ASP A 391 3.65 -7.94 20.39
C ASP A 391 2.95 -6.83 21.20
N PRO A 392 2.37 -7.17 22.36
CA PRO A 392 2.03 -6.17 23.36
C PRO A 392 3.22 -5.26 23.67
N PRO A 393 2.99 -3.95 23.91
CA PRO A 393 1.67 -3.37 24.14
C PRO A 393 0.94 -2.88 22.88
N TYR A 394 1.52 -3.05 21.67
CA TYR A 394 0.96 -2.50 20.43
C TYR A 394 -0.19 -3.34 19.86
N VAL A 395 -0.03 -4.67 19.89
CA VAL A 395 -1.03 -5.60 19.37
C VAL A 395 -1.28 -6.73 20.36
N TYR A 396 -2.54 -6.95 20.72
CA TYR A 396 -3.00 -8.05 21.56
C TYR A 396 -3.70 -9.07 20.67
N HIS A 397 -3.10 -10.26 20.49
CA HIS A 397 -3.70 -11.31 19.67
C HIS A 397 -4.70 -12.11 20.47
N ILE A 398 -5.94 -12.16 20.00
CA ILE A 398 -7.06 -12.78 20.72
C ILE A 398 -7.56 -13.98 19.95
N LYS A 399 -7.58 -15.14 20.60
CA LYS A 399 -8.15 -16.36 20.01
C LYS A 399 -9.65 -16.18 19.78
N ARG A 400 -10.09 -16.32 18.54
CA ARG A 400 -11.50 -16.24 18.12
C ARG A 400 -12.37 -17.21 18.92
N ASN A 401 -13.64 -16.82 19.13
CA ASN A 401 -14.62 -17.57 19.91
C ASN A 401 -14.19 -17.98 21.33
N ASN A 402 -13.14 -17.37 21.90
CA ASN A 402 -12.71 -17.60 23.28
C ASN A 402 -13.05 -16.39 24.15
N TYR A 403 -14.08 -16.52 24.99
CA TYR A 403 -14.56 -15.42 25.83
C TYR A 403 -13.52 -14.94 26.85
N THR A 404 -12.76 -15.86 27.44
CA THR A 404 -11.71 -15.50 28.41
C THR A 404 -10.60 -14.70 27.73
N SER A 405 -10.13 -15.14 26.56
CA SER A 405 -9.13 -14.39 25.78
C SER A 405 -9.66 -13.03 25.32
N PHE A 406 -10.93 -12.98 24.88
CA PHE A 406 -11.61 -11.74 24.50
C PHE A 406 -11.60 -10.71 25.63
N LEU A 407 -12.03 -11.13 26.82
CA LEU A 407 -12.11 -10.27 27.99
C LEU A 407 -10.72 -9.83 28.47
N GLU A 408 -9.76 -10.75 28.52
CA GLU A 408 -8.42 -10.47 29.02
C GLU A 408 -7.61 -9.57 28.09
N GLY A 409 -7.71 -9.76 26.76
CA GLY A 409 -7.09 -8.84 25.80
C GLY A 409 -7.60 -7.41 25.96
N ILE A 410 -8.90 -7.24 26.20
CA ILE A 410 -9.50 -5.92 26.47
C ILE A 410 -8.98 -5.34 27.79
N ARG A 411 -8.93 -6.12 28.87
CA ARG A 411 -8.35 -5.66 30.15
C ARG A 411 -6.91 -5.17 30.00
N GLN A 412 -6.10 -5.90 29.25
CA GLN A 412 -4.70 -5.51 29.02
C GLN A 412 -4.59 -4.19 28.25
N ALA A 413 -5.37 -4.02 27.18
CA ALA A 413 -5.43 -2.77 26.43
C ALA A 413 -5.91 -1.59 27.30
N LEU A 414 -6.92 -1.80 28.14
CA LEU A 414 -7.45 -0.77 29.05
C LEU A 414 -6.44 -0.30 30.13
N ARG A 415 -5.51 -1.17 30.51
CA ARG A 415 -4.52 -0.95 31.59
C ARG A 415 -3.16 -0.47 31.09
N THR A 416 -2.83 -0.73 29.83
CA THR A 416 -1.46 -0.57 29.33
C THR A 416 -1.40 0.60 28.35
N PRO A 417 -0.85 1.76 28.75
CA PRO A 417 -0.69 2.89 27.87
C PRO A 417 0.32 2.58 26.76
N ILE A 418 0.10 3.14 25.58
CA ILE A 418 1.11 3.22 24.53
C ILE A 418 1.27 4.66 24.05
N GLU A 419 2.48 4.98 23.62
CA GLU A 419 2.77 6.22 22.91
C GLU A 419 2.24 6.14 21.48
N GLN A 420 2.05 7.31 20.84
CA GLN A 420 1.79 7.36 19.40
C GLN A 420 2.93 6.67 18.66
N THR A 421 2.57 5.68 17.85
CA THR A 421 3.54 4.82 17.18
C THR A 421 3.20 4.74 15.71
N GLN A 422 4.16 5.09 14.88
CA GLN A 422 4.13 4.87 13.44
C GLN A 422 5.07 3.72 13.13
N LEU A 423 4.61 2.73 12.37
CA LEU A 423 5.46 1.58 12.04
C LEU A 423 6.51 2.00 10.99
N PRO A 424 7.76 1.50 11.08
CA PRO A 424 8.86 1.98 10.23
C PRO A 424 8.57 1.94 8.73
N TRP A 425 7.83 0.94 8.25
CA TRP A 425 7.48 0.79 6.83
C TRP A 425 6.32 1.66 6.36
N THR A 426 5.54 2.23 7.30
CA THR A 426 4.45 3.19 7.00
C THR A 426 4.91 4.65 7.03
N VAL A 427 6.19 4.87 7.37
CA VAL A 427 6.84 6.18 7.35
C VAL A 427 7.04 6.63 5.90
N ARG A 428 6.81 7.92 5.62
CA ARG A 428 6.86 8.48 4.27
C ARG A 428 8.22 8.23 3.62
N GLU A 429 9.30 8.53 4.32
CA GLU A 429 10.67 8.37 3.83
C GLU A 429 10.97 6.92 3.44
N ARG A 430 10.52 5.96 4.26
CA ARG A 430 10.72 4.54 3.98
C ARG A 430 9.88 4.06 2.80
N GLN A 431 8.65 4.55 2.69
CA GLN A 431 7.79 4.23 1.56
C GLN A 431 8.33 4.81 0.25
N GLU A 432 8.87 6.01 0.28
CA GLU A 432 9.55 6.63 -0.87
C GLU A 432 10.77 5.82 -1.31
N GLU A 433 11.58 5.34 -0.38
CA GLU A 433 12.71 4.44 -0.67
C GLU A 433 12.23 3.15 -1.35
N ILE A 434 11.22 2.47 -0.80
CA ILE A 434 10.70 1.21 -1.36
C ILE A 434 10.10 1.41 -2.76
N VAL A 435 9.35 2.49 -2.97
CA VAL A 435 8.81 2.82 -4.30
C VAL A 435 9.93 3.21 -5.26
N GLY A 436 10.94 3.96 -4.81
CA GLY A 436 12.10 4.31 -5.63
C GLY A 436 12.91 3.10 -6.09
N ASP A 437 13.17 2.16 -5.17
CA ASP A 437 13.84 0.88 -5.47
C ASP A 437 13.04 0.06 -6.48
N PHE A 438 11.71 0.00 -6.30
CA PHE A 438 10.83 -0.66 -7.26
C PHE A 438 10.93 -0.02 -8.65
N MET A 439 10.85 1.31 -8.73
CA MET A 439 10.82 2.04 -9.99
C MET A 439 12.17 2.04 -10.73
N SER A 440 13.28 1.93 -10.00
CA SER A 440 14.64 1.85 -10.55
C SER A 440 15.08 0.43 -10.93
N THR A 441 14.33 -0.59 -10.53
CA THR A 441 14.62 -1.99 -10.85
C THR A 441 14.42 -2.27 -12.34
N ASP A 442 15.40 -2.93 -12.98
CA ASP A 442 15.28 -3.42 -14.36
C ASP A 442 14.43 -4.70 -14.43
N TRP A 443 13.11 -4.50 -14.36
CA TRP A 443 12.12 -5.57 -14.42
C TRP A 443 12.13 -6.32 -15.75
N LYS A 444 12.52 -5.67 -16.85
CA LYS A 444 12.59 -6.33 -18.16
C LYS A 444 13.69 -7.38 -18.17
N SER A 445 14.92 -6.99 -17.81
CA SER A 445 16.04 -7.93 -17.74
C SER A 445 15.76 -9.06 -16.74
N ARG A 446 15.08 -8.76 -15.62
CA ARG A 446 14.64 -9.79 -14.68
C ARG A 446 13.64 -10.77 -15.30
N ALA A 447 12.65 -10.29 -16.04
CA ALA A 447 11.69 -11.14 -16.72
C ALA A 447 12.34 -12.00 -17.83
N GLU A 448 13.28 -11.42 -18.57
CA GLU A 448 14.06 -12.13 -19.59
C GLU A 448 14.89 -13.25 -18.95
N TRP A 449 15.57 -12.98 -17.84
CA TRP A 449 16.30 -14.01 -17.09
C TRP A 449 15.37 -15.14 -16.62
N ILE A 450 14.21 -14.84 -16.02
CA ILE A 450 13.21 -15.85 -15.62
C ILE A 450 12.77 -16.69 -16.82
N LEU A 451 12.53 -16.07 -17.98
CA LEU A 451 12.14 -16.78 -19.19
C LEU A 451 13.24 -17.75 -19.66
N GLU A 452 14.51 -17.34 -19.63
CA GLU A 452 15.63 -18.21 -19.98
C GLU A 452 15.80 -19.37 -19.00
N GLN A 453 15.63 -19.15 -17.69
CA GLN A 453 15.62 -20.24 -16.70
C GLN A 453 14.52 -21.27 -17.00
N ARG A 454 13.31 -20.79 -17.34
CA ARG A 454 12.18 -21.66 -17.69
C ARG A 454 12.42 -22.45 -18.97
N LYS A 455 13.05 -21.85 -19.99
CA LYS A 455 13.48 -22.57 -21.19
C LYS A 455 14.45 -23.71 -20.87
N ALA A 456 15.29 -23.52 -19.84
CA ALA A 456 16.20 -24.55 -19.33
C ALA A 456 15.52 -25.55 -18.37
N GLY A 457 14.21 -25.45 -18.14
CA GLY A 457 13.45 -26.34 -17.27
C GLY A 457 13.53 -25.99 -15.77
N VAL A 458 13.98 -24.79 -15.42
CA VAL A 458 14.11 -24.32 -14.03
C VAL A 458 13.03 -23.29 -13.73
N GLU A 459 12.15 -23.57 -12.76
CA GLU A 459 11.17 -22.60 -12.25
C GLU A 459 11.75 -21.86 -11.03
N THR A 460 11.84 -20.54 -11.12
CA THR A 460 12.41 -19.67 -10.08
C THR A 460 11.36 -18.80 -9.39
N GLN A 461 10.10 -18.82 -9.87
CA GLN A 461 9.01 -17.97 -9.41
C GLN A 461 7.66 -18.68 -9.59
N GLU A 462 6.73 -18.60 -8.63
CA GLU A 462 5.39 -19.14 -8.87
C GLU A 462 4.59 -18.21 -9.81
N ARG A 463 3.69 -18.75 -10.64
CA ARG A 463 2.86 -17.99 -11.60
C ARG A 463 1.43 -18.50 -11.72
N ALA A 464 0.56 -17.68 -12.32
CA ALA A 464 -0.78 -18.09 -12.71
C ALA A 464 -0.78 -18.84 -14.05
N GLY A 465 -1.46 -20.00 -14.10
CA GLY A 465 -1.65 -20.80 -15.32
C GLY A 465 -0.68 -21.98 -15.49
N GLU A 466 -1.02 -22.90 -16.39
CA GLU A 466 -0.20 -24.09 -16.70
C GLU A 466 1.12 -23.72 -17.40
N ILE A 467 2.10 -24.63 -17.26
CA ILE A 467 3.39 -24.59 -17.92
C ILE A 467 3.18 -24.67 -19.43
N PHE A 468 2.97 -23.54 -20.11
CA PHE A 468 3.17 -23.47 -21.55
C PHE A 468 4.67 -23.66 -21.81
N VAL A 469 5.05 -24.90 -22.10
CA VAL A 469 6.19 -25.21 -22.96
C VAL A 469 5.97 -24.39 -24.24
N MET A 470 6.91 -23.50 -24.54
CA MET A 470 6.88 -22.68 -25.75
C MET A 470 6.86 -23.53 -27.02
#